data_AF-A0AAD9DGR2-F1
#
_entry.id   AF-A0AAD9DGR2-F1
#
_cell.length_a   1.000
_cell.length_b   1.000
_cell.length_c   1.000
_cell.angle_alpha   90.00
_cell.angle_beta   90.00
_cell.angle_gamma   90.00
#
_symmetry.space_group_name_H-M   'P 1'
#
loop_
_entity.id
_entity.type
_entity.pdbx_description
1 polymer ?
#
loop_
_entity_poly.entity_id
_entity_poly.type
_entity_poly.pdbx_seq_one_letter_code
_entity_poly.pdbx_strand_id
1 'polypeptide(L)'
;MEQSNMERNVVQTEMGGKVLTEEKKRRKRRDKLLDSIPSEVLDSEAFDQMSQNEVMEAIITYMNANERRLESRKRKKVEKRKHREVTREWKRSVKEQALTSLDAKDARAQVFRTETQSSSSPLSFTPSVKIMQKLRAKRSEQSKKAFKTRLMNSNSSQTSSSNEMTRLRRRYKKDFDDDSDDISPVQAILRIDMALDHKKLPSSSDVEIMLKPGRLGRRRAVLKRILNDCFDLRGKCVPPSDGIDNGGSLLFVTKCTIDELGSFVLAKMSERVSNV
;
A
#
# COMPACT_ATOMS: atom_id res chain seq x y z
N MET A 1 4.67 -39.41 39.13
CA MET A 1 3.55 -39.52 38.17
C MET A 1 2.88 -38.16 38.12
N GLU A 2 3.05 -37.40 37.03
CA GLU A 2 2.18 -36.29 36.61
C GLU A 2 2.87 -35.56 35.44
N GLN A 3 2.95 -36.23 34.29
CA GLN A 3 3.20 -35.59 33.01
C GLN A 3 2.21 -36.19 32.03
N SER A 4 1.08 -35.51 31.81
CA SER A 4 0.17 -35.71 30.68
C SER A 4 -1.11 -34.92 30.95
N ASN A 5 -1.21 -33.67 30.47
CA ASN A 5 -2.50 -33.01 30.17
C ASN A 5 -2.36 -31.64 29.46
N MET A 6 -1.28 -31.37 28.72
CA MET A 6 -1.10 -30.07 28.02
C MET A 6 -1.32 -30.07 26.50
N GLU A 7 -1.87 -31.13 25.91
CA GLU A 7 -1.99 -31.24 24.44
C GLU A 7 -3.43 -31.49 23.94
N ARG A 8 -4.37 -30.64 24.33
CA ARG A 8 -5.70 -30.61 23.65
C ARG A 8 -6.15 -29.18 23.40
N ASN A 9 -5.53 -28.48 22.44
CA ASN A 9 -5.99 -27.17 21.99
C ASN A 9 -5.50 -26.82 20.57
N VAL A 10 -5.60 -27.77 19.64
CA VAL A 10 -5.38 -27.55 18.21
C VAL A 10 -6.65 -27.98 17.48
N VAL A 11 -7.31 -27.03 16.81
CA VAL A 11 -8.45 -27.36 15.94
C VAL A 11 -7.85 -27.72 14.58
N GLN A 12 -7.98 -28.98 14.19
CA GLN A 12 -7.73 -29.42 12.82
C GLN A 12 -8.82 -28.83 11.92
N THR A 13 -8.43 -28.00 10.96
CA THR A 13 -9.34 -27.62 9.88
C THR A 13 -9.32 -28.70 8.79
N GLU A 14 -10.43 -28.86 8.06
CA GLU A 14 -10.61 -29.85 6.97
C GLU A 14 -9.54 -29.78 5.86
N MET A 15 -8.68 -28.75 5.87
CA MET A 15 -7.59 -28.52 4.92
C MET A 15 -6.18 -28.74 5.53
N GLY A 16 -6.04 -29.58 6.58
CA GLY A 16 -4.75 -30.05 7.09
C GLY A 16 -3.86 -29.01 7.80
N GLY A 17 -4.33 -27.78 7.99
CA GLY A 17 -3.60 -26.72 8.68
C GLY A 17 -3.88 -26.72 10.18
N LYS A 18 -2.84 -26.77 11.04
CA LYS A 18 -2.98 -26.54 12.48
C LYS A 18 -3.30 -25.07 12.74
N VAL A 19 -4.57 -24.72 12.88
CA VAL A 19 -5.00 -23.35 13.21
C VAL A 19 -4.95 -23.16 14.73
N LEU A 20 -4.13 -22.21 15.19
CA LEU A 20 -4.09 -21.81 16.59
C LEU A 20 -5.48 -21.31 17.03
N THR A 21 -5.95 -21.76 18.19
CA THR A 21 -7.17 -21.23 18.81
C THR A 21 -7.03 -19.72 19.06
N GLU A 22 -8.15 -18.98 18.99
CA GLU A 22 -8.15 -17.52 19.23
C GLU A 22 -7.59 -17.16 20.61
N GLU A 23 -7.79 -18.03 21.59
CA GLU A 23 -7.22 -17.87 22.93
C GLU A 23 -5.70 -17.96 22.94
N LYS A 24 -5.11 -18.94 22.24
CA LYS A 24 -3.65 -19.06 22.10
C LYS A 24 -3.07 -17.90 21.28
N LYS A 25 -3.80 -17.39 20.29
CA LYS A 25 -3.41 -16.16 19.57
C LYS A 25 -3.43 -14.93 20.48
N ARG A 26 -4.45 -14.78 21.34
CA ARG A 26 -4.51 -13.69 22.34
C ARG A 26 -3.34 -13.79 23.32
N ARG A 27 -3.08 -14.98 23.86
CA ARG A 27 -1.97 -15.22 24.80
C ARG A 27 -0.62 -14.85 24.16
N LYS A 28 -0.31 -15.40 22.99
CA LYS A 28 0.92 -15.09 22.24
C LYS A 28 1.07 -13.59 21.91
N ARG A 29 -0.04 -12.86 21.72
CA ARG A 29 0.00 -11.39 21.52
C ARG A 29 0.31 -10.64 22.82
N ARG A 30 -0.23 -11.08 23.96
CA ARG A 30 0.11 -10.51 25.27
C ARG A 30 1.58 -10.75 25.60
N ASP A 31 2.04 -11.98 25.43
CA ASP A 31 3.43 -12.36 25.73
C ASP A 31 4.40 -11.53 24.88
N LYS A 32 4.13 -11.40 23.57
CA LYS A 32 4.92 -10.51 22.69
C LYS A 32 4.88 -9.03 23.08
N LEU A 33 3.79 -8.55 23.67
CA LEU A 33 3.70 -7.17 24.13
C LEU A 33 4.57 -6.98 25.38
N LEU A 34 4.60 -7.97 26.28
CA LEU A 34 5.46 -7.95 27.46
C LEU A 34 6.94 -8.03 27.07
N ASP A 35 7.29 -8.91 26.12
CA ASP A 35 8.66 -9.02 25.59
C ASP A 35 9.15 -7.75 24.88
N SER A 36 8.23 -6.89 24.43
CA SER A 36 8.56 -5.64 23.75
C SER A 36 8.84 -4.46 24.68
N ILE A 37 8.63 -4.64 25.99
CA ILE A 37 8.95 -3.62 26.99
C ILE A 37 10.44 -3.76 27.30
N PRO A 38 11.26 -2.71 27.09
CA PRO A 38 12.67 -2.76 27.44
C PRO A 38 12.83 -3.04 28.93
N SER A 39 13.72 -3.98 29.27
CA SER A 39 14.04 -4.31 30.68
C SER A 39 14.51 -3.07 31.45
N GLU A 40 15.23 -2.17 30.79
CA GLU A 40 15.65 -0.85 31.29
C GLU A 40 14.51 0.02 31.83
N VAL A 41 13.27 -0.16 31.34
CA VAL A 41 12.09 0.58 31.84
C VAL A 41 11.52 -0.07 33.09
N LEU A 42 11.53 -1.41 33.14
CA LEU A 42 11.05 -2.18 34.28
C LEU A 42 12.00 -2.10 35.47
N ASP A 43 13.30 -1.99 35.20
CA ASP A 43 14.36 -1.85 36.20
C ASP A 43 14.66 -0.37 36.54
N SER A 44 13.86 0.57 36.02
CA SER A 44 14.09 2.00 36.25
C SER A 44 13.61 2.44 37.64
N GLU A 45 14.43 3.24 38.31
CA GLU A 45 14.10 3.83 39.61
C GLU A 45 12.82 4.71 39.56
N ALA A 46 12.55 5.31 38.39
CA ALA A 46 11.34 6.09 38.14
C ALA A 46 10.05 5.24 38.09
N PHE A 47 10.16 3.96 37.70
CA PHE A 47 9.04 3.02 37.75
C PHE A 47 8.75 2.58 39.19
N ASP A 48 9.79 2.31 39.97
CA ASP A 48 9.68 1.93 41.39
C ASP A 48 9.19 3.06 42.29
N GLN A 49 9.51 4.31 41.94
CA GLN A 49 9.04 5.51 42.66
C GLN A 49 7.60 5.91 42.28
N MET A 50 7.00 5.29 41.26
CA MET A 50 5.68 5.67 40.78
C MET A 50 4.60 5.29 41.80
N SER A 51 3.87 6.28 42.30
CA SER A 51 2.82 6.03 43.28
C SER A 51 1.67 5.24 42.65
N GLN A 52 0.95 4.47 43.47
CA GLN A 52 -0.22 3.71 43.00
C GLN A 52 -1.26 4.61 42.32
N ASN A 53 -1.38 5.86 42.76
CA ASN A 53 -2.28 6.85 42.17
C ASN A 53 -1.85 7.24 40.75
N GLU A 54 -0.56 7.48 40.52
CA GLU A 54 -0.02 7.81 39.19
C GLU A 54 -0.17 6.64 38.22
N VAL A 55 0.08 5.41 38.69
CA VAL A 55 -0.15 4.19 37.89
C VAL A 55 -1.62 4.08 37.50
N MET A 56 -2.53 4.31 38.45
CA MET A 56 -3.97 4.26 38.21
C MET A 56 -4.42 5.35 37.22
N GLU A 57 -3.94 6.58 37.37
CA GLU A 57 -4.22 7.68 36.43
C GLU A 57 -3.70 7.38 35.02
N ALA A 58 -2.51 6.78 34.90
CA ALA A 58 -1.95 6.37 33.62
C ALA A 58 -2.81 5.29 32.95
N ILE A 59 -3.28 4.30 33.72
CA ILE A 59 -4.20 3.25 33.22
C ILE A 59 -5.51 3.88 32.73
N ILE A 60 -6.12 4.75 33.55
CA ILE A 60 -7.38 5.43 33.19
C ILE A 60 -7.20 6.27 31.91
N THR A 61 -6.11 7.03 31.84
CA THR A 61 -5.78 7.85 30.67
C THR A 61 -5.61 6.99 29.42
N TYR A 62 -4.90 5.86 29.54
CA TYR A 62 -4.74 4.91 28.44
C TYR A 62 -6.07 4.33 27.98
N MET A 63 -6.92 3.88 28.91
CA MET A 63 -8.24 3.32 28.60
C MET A 63 -9.12 4.34 27.87
N ASN A 64 -9.20 5.57 28.38
CA ASN A 64 -9.96 6.66 27.78
C ASN A 64 -9.44 7.04 26.39
N ALA A 65 -8.12 7.04 26.18
CA ALA A 65 -7.53 7.29 24.87
C ALA A 65 -7.84 6.17 23.87
N ASN A 66 -7.83 4.91 24.33
CA ASN A 66 -8.17 3.76 23.49
C ASN A 66 -9.65 3.75 23.10
N GLU A 67 -10.54 4.10 24.02
CA GLU A 67 -11.96 4.25 23.75
C GLU A 67 -12.22 5.32 22.70
N ARG A 68 -11.62 6.51 22.85
CA ARG A 68 -11.70 7.59 21.84
C ARG A 68 -11.20 7.13 20.46
N ARG A 69 -10.09 6.37 20.41
CA ARG A 69 -9.57 5.80 19.16
C ARG A 69 -10.53 4.79 18.55
N LEU A 70 -11.17 3.95 19.37
CA LEU A 70 -12.15 2.97 18.92
C LEU A 70 -13.39 3.65 18.33
N GLU A 71 -13.93 4.65 19.01
CA GLU A 71 -15.06 5.44 18.51
C GLU A 71 -14.73 6.15 17.19
N SER A 72 -13.56 6.77 17.10
CA SER A 72 -13.09 7.40 15.87
C SER A 72 -13.05 6.41 14.70
N ARG A 73 -12.54 5.19 14.93
CA ARG A 73 -12.53 4.12 13.92
C ARG A 73 -13.95 3.70 13.53
N LYS A 74 -14.88 3.59 14.49
CA LYS A 74 -16.30 3.27 14.22
C LYS A 74 -16.94 4.37 13.35
N ARG A 75 -16.79 5.65 13.72
CA ARG A 75 -17.30 6.81 12.96
C ARG A 75 -16.76 6.82 11.53
N LYS A 76 -15.44 6.67 11.37
CA LYS A 76 -14.79 6.62 10.05
C LYS A 76 -15.26 5.44 9.20
N LYS A 77 -15.57 4.30 9.81
CA LYS A 77 -16.13 3.13 9.11
C LYS A 77 -17.53 3.42 8.58
N VAL A 78 -18.38 4.06 9.39
CA VAL A 78 -19.74 4.48 8.99
C VAL A 78 -19.68 5.51 7.86
N GLU A 79 -18.83 6.52 7.98
CA GLU A 79 -18.62 7.55 6.96
C GLU A 79 -18.17 6.94 5.62
N LYS A 80 -17.20 6.03 5.64
CA LYS A 80 -16.78 5.29 4.44
C LYS A 80 -17.90 4.48 3.82
N ARG A 81 -18.80 3.92 4.63
CA ARG A 81 -19.97 3.17 4.13
C ARG A 81 -20.95 4.12 3.43
N LYS A 82 -21.29 5.24 4.06
CA LYS A 82 -22.14 6.28 3.46
C LYS A 82 -21.57 6.78 2.14
N HIS A 83 -20.26 7.09 2.09
CA HIS A 83 -19.60 7.53 0.87
C HIS A 83 -19.68 6.47 -0.26
N ARG A 84 -19.55 5.18 0.07
CA ARG A 84 -19.74 4.10 -0.90
C ARG A 84 -21.18 4.00 -1.40
N GLU A 85 -22.17 4.21 -0.54
CA GLU A 85 -23.59 4.22 -0.89
C GLU A 85 -23.91 5.38 -1.84
N VAL A 86 -23.50 6.61 -1.50
CA VAL A 86 -23.62 7.80 -2.37
C VAL A 86 -22.95 7.56 -3.73
N THR A 87 -21.76 6.99 -3.74
CA THR A 87 -21.04 6.68 -4.99
C THR A 87 -21.78 5.64 -5.83
N ARG A 88 -22.43 4.64 -5.19
CA ARG A 88 -23.23 3.63 -5.89
C ARG A 88 -24.51 4.24 -6.47
N GLU A 89 -25.17 5.11 -5.73
CA GLU A 89 -26.35 5.85 -6.19
C GLU A 89 -26.03 6.77 -7.36
N TRP A 90 -24.94 7.54 -7.27
CA TRP A 90 -24.47 8.34 -8.39
C TRP A 90 -24.20 7.49 -9.64
N LYS A 91 -23.52 6.36 -9.50
CA LYS A 91 -23.31 5.43 -10.63
C LYS A 91 -24.60 4.87 -11.22
N ARG A 92 -25.61 4.59 -10.38
CA ARG A 92 -26.94 4.15 -10.85
C ARG A 92 -27.62 5.27 -11.63
N SER A 93 -27.65 6.49 -11.10
CA SER A 93 -28.24 7.65 -11.76
C SER A 93 -27.58 7.97 -13.10
N VAL A 94 -26.24 7.95 -13.18
CA VAL A 94 -25.51 8.14 -14.44
C VAL A 94 -25.84 7.05 -15.46
N LYS A 95 -25.98 5.79 -15.01
CA LYS A 95 -26.35 4.67 -15.87
C LYS A 95 -27.78 4.81 -16.39
N GLU A 96 -28.72 5.20 -15.53
CA GLU A 96 -30.12 5.45 -15.90
C GLU A 96 -30.23 6.60 -16.91
N GLN A 97 -29.53 7.71 -16.67
CA GLN A 97 -29.48 8.86 -17.59
C GLN A 97 -28.92 8.48 -18.97
N ALA A 98 -27.87 7.64 -19.00
CA ALA A 98 -27.29 7.13 -20.24
C ALA A 98 -28.20 6.14 -21.00
N LEU A 99 -29.09 5.43 -20.30
CA LEU A 99 -30.07 4.53 -20.91
C LEU A 99 -31.30 5.29 -21.42
N THR A 100 -31.69 6.39 -20.77
CA THR A 100 -32.83 7.23 -21.20
C THR A 100 -32.51 8.14 -22.38
N SER A 101 -31.24 8.43 -22.67
CA SER A 101 -30.86 9.11 -23.90
C SER A 101 -30.74 8.13 -25.06
N LEU A 102 -31.50 8.34 -26.11
CA LEU A 102 -31.42 7.56 -27.36
C LEU A 102 -30.11 7.79 -28.14
N ASP A 103 -29.28 8.76 -27.73
CA ASP A 103 -27.92 8.94 -28.21
C ASP A 103 -26.93 8.97 -27.02
N ALA A 104 -26.12 7.91 -26.89
CA ALA A 104 -25.15 7.75 -25.79
C ALA A 104 -24.09 8.88 -25.74
N LYS A 105 -23.91 9.61 -26.86
CA LYS A 105 -23.04 10.80 -26.93
C LYS A 105 -23.74 12.06 -26.41
N ASP A 106 -25.05 12.19 -26.61
CA ASP A 106 -25.83 13.35 -26.18
C ASP A 106 -26.24 13.29 -24.71
N ALA A 107 -26.50 12.13 -24.09
CA ALA A 107 -26.64 12.05 -22.62
C ALA A 107 -25.38 12.53 -21.92
N ARG A 108 -24.23 12.05 -22.38
CA ARG A 108 -22.96 12.37 -21.73
C ARG A 108 -22.68 13.86 -21.84
N ALA A 109 -23.02 14.48 -22.97
CA ALA A 109 -22.95 15.93 -23.13
C ALA A 109 -24.03 16.68 -22.30
N GLN A 110 -25.24 16.14 -22.18
CA GLN A 110 -26.34 16.77 -21.44
C GLN A 110 -26.17 16.68 -19.92
N VAL A 111 -25.69 15.57 -19.35
CA VAL A 111 -25.40 15.45 -17.91
C VAL A 111 -24.28 16.42 -17.51
N PHE A 112 -23.27 16.60 -18.37
CA PHE A 112 -22.25 17.62 -18.19
C PHE A 112 -22.76 19.06 -18.41
N ARG A 113 -23.87 19.26 -19.16
CA ARG A 113 -24.44 20.59 -19.43
C ARG A 113 -25.51 21.01 -18.43
N THR A 114 -26.34 20.10 -17.93
CA THR A 114 -27.38 20.42 -16.93
C THR A 114 -26.76 20.71 -15.56
N GLU A 115 -25.62 20.09 -15.23
CA GLU A 115 -24.79 20.51 -14.08
C GLU A 115 -24.19 21.92 -14.25
N THR A 116 -24.06 22.45 -15.48
CA THR A 116 -23.50 23.80 -15.72
C THR A 116 -24.52 24.94 -15.73
N GLN A 117 -25.83 24.66 -15.81
CA GLN A 117 -26.85 25.71 -15.95
C GLN A 117 -27.69 25.96 -14.69
N SER A 118 -27.82 25.00 -13.77
CA SER A 118 -28.49 25.23 -12.49
C SER A 118 -27.47 25.49 -11.37
N SER A 119 -27.23 26.78 -11.11
CA SER A 119 -26.43 27.37 -10.03
C SER A 119 -24.90 27.26 -10.18
N SER A 120 -24.26 28.43 -10.25
CA SER A 120 -22.82 28.69 -10.02
C SER A 120 -21.83 27.57 -10.38
N SER A 121 -21.16 27.71 -11.52
CA SER A 121 -20.03 26.89 -11.95
C SER A 121 -19.12 26.45 -10.78
N PRO A 122 -19.04 25.14 -10.45
CA PRO A 122 -18.15 24.62 -9.40
C PRO A 122 -16.66 24.69 -9.78
N LEU A 123 -16.34 25.14 -11.01
CA LEU A 123 -14.98 25.29 -11.51
C LEU A 123 -14.58 26.76 -11.74
N SER A 124 -15.50 27.73 -11.63
CA SER A 124 -15.11 29.15 -11.63
C SER A 124 -14.70 29.56 -10.22
N PHE A 125 -13.44 29.27 -9.88
CA PHE A 125 -12.80 29.87 -8.71
C PHE A 125 -12.44 31.32 -9.06
N THR A 126 -13.44 32.21 -9.05
CA THR A 126 -13.23 33.67 -9.04
C THR A 126 -13.54 34.19 -7.63
N PRO A 127 -12.71 33.88 -6.63
CA PRO A 127 -12.88 34.41 -5.29
C PRO A 127 -12.82 35.94 -5.35
N SER A 128 -13.75 36.61 -4.70
CA SER A 128 -13.73 38.07 -4.62
C SER A 128 -12.40 38.55 -4.02
N VAL A 129 -11.97 39.76 -4.40
CA VAL A 129 -10.71 40.37 -3.92
C VAL A 129 -10.60 40.33 -2.39
N LYS A 130 -11.74 40.55 -1.69
CA LYS A 130 -11.83 40.48 -0.22
C LYS A 130 -11.58 39.07 0.31
N ILE A 131 -12.09 38.02 -0.35
CA ILE A 131 -11.85 36.62 0.02
C ILE A 131 -10.38 36.26 -0.21
N MET A 132 -9.80 36.69 -1.33
CA MET A 132 -8.38 36.48 -1.63
C MET A 132 -7.45 37.14 -0.61
N GLN A 133 -7.77 38.36 -0.17
CA GLN A 133 -7.00 39.06 0.85
C GLN A 133 -7.06 38.34 2.20
N LYS A 134 -8.24 37.85 2.61
CA LYS A 134 -8.40 37.03 3.82
C LYS A 134 -7.64 35.71 3.74
N LEU A 135 -7.65 35.03 2.58
CA LEU A 135 -6.89 33.79 2.37
C LEU A 135 -5.38 34.03 2.41
N ARG A 136 -4.89 35.13 1.83
CA ARG A 136 -3.47 35.54 1.92
C ARG A 136 -3.06 35.79 3.37
N ALA A 137 -3.88 36.50 4.16
CA ALA A 137 -3.64 36.73 5.58
C ALA A 137 -3.61 35.42 6.38
N LYS A 138 -4.58 34.51 6.16
CA LYS A 138 -4.59 33.19 6.82
C LYS A 138 -3.33 32.37 6.46
N ARG A 139 -2.93 32.38 5.19
CA ARG A 139 -1.71 31.66 4.74
C ARG A 139 -0.45 32.25 5.38
N SER A 140 -0.36 33.57 5.51
CA SER A 140 0.80 34.22 6.13
C SER A 140 0.86 33.96 7.64
N GLU A 141 -0.27 34.00 8.35
CA GLU A 141 -0.34 33.64 9.77
C GLU A 141 0.02 32.17 10.01
N GLN A 142 -0.50 31.25 9.19
CA GLN A 142 -0.16 29.83 9.27
C GLN A 142 1.34 29.61 9.03
N SER A 143 1.94 30.34 8.09
CA SER A 143 3.38 30.28 7.81
C SER A 143 4.20 30.81 8.99
N LYS A 144 3.80 31.93 9.59
CA LYS A 144 4.43 32.47 10.81
C LYS A 144 4.35 31.50 11.98
N LYS A 145 3.19 30.87 12.19
CA LYS A 145 2.99 29.86 13.25
C LYS A 145 3.88 28.64 13.02
N ALA A 146 3.91 28.11 11.80
CA ALA A 146 4.77 26.98 11.45
C ALA A 146 6.26 27.30 11.63
N PHE A 147 6.70 28.50 11.25
CA PHE A 147 8.07 28.96 11.46
C PHE A 147 8.41 29.07 12.96
N LYS A 148 7.52 29.67 13.76
CA LYS A 148 7.68 29.74 15.22
C LYS A 148 7.77 28.34 15.84
N THR A 149 6.95 27.39 15.40
CA THR A 149 7.02 26.00 15.86
C THR A 149 8.35 25.34 15.48
N ARG A 150 8.89 25.60 14.29
CA ARG A 150 10.22 25.09 13.89
C ARG A 150 11.32 25.64 14.78
N LEU A 151 11.29 26.93 15.10
CA LEU A 151 12.25 27.56 16.03
C LEU A 151 12.16 26.96 17.43
N MET A 152 10.95 26.75 17.96
CA MET A 152 10.76 26.12 19.27
C MET A 152 11.28 24.69 19.29
N ASN A 153 11.05 23.93 18.22
CA ASN A 153 11.53 22.55 18.09
C ASN A 153 13.05 22.46 17.85
N SER A 154 13.66 23.42 17.14
CA SER A 154 15.11 23.45 16.97
C SER A 154 15.82 23.76 18.28
N ASN A 155 15.24 24.64 19.10
CA ASN A 155 15.80 25.00 20.40
C ASN A 155 15.66 23.85 21.42
N SER A 156 14.57 23.07 21.36
CA SER A 156 14.41 21.88 22.21
C SER A 156 15.21 20.65 21.75
N SER A 157 15.61 20.59 20.47
CA SER A 157 16.37 19.47 19.91
C SER A 157 17.89 19.60 20.07
N GLN A 158 18.38 20.75 20.56
CA GLN A 158 19.82 21.02 20.70
C GLN A 158 20.48 20.19 21.82
N THR A 159 19.73 19.49 22.67
CA THR A 159 20.28 18.75 23.81
C THR A 159 20.42 17.23 23.62
N SER A 160 19.93 16.60 22.52
CA SER A 160 20.17 15.14 22.34
C SER A 160 19.99 14.52 20.93
N SER A 161 19.32 15.14 19.94
CA SER A 161 18.94 14.41 18.70
C SER A 161 19.69 14.80 17.42
N SER A 162 20.52 15.85 17.43
CA SER A 162 21.14 16.37 16.20
C SER A 162 22.27 15.48 15.64
N ASN A 163 22.90 14.66 16.48
CA ASN A 163 23.94 13.71 16.06
C ASN A 163 23.38 12.46 15.37
N GLU A 164 22.09 12.15 15.56
CA GLU A 164 21.49 10.92 15.00
C GLU A 164 20.94 11.14 13.59
N MET A 165 20.32 12.30 13.32
CA MET A 165 19.85 12.63 11.96
C MET A 165 20.99 12.86 10.95
N THR A 166 22.17 13.31 11.39
CA THR A 166 23.34 13.45 10.51
C THR A 166 23.96 12.10 10.15
N ARG A 167 23.79 11.06 10.98
CA ARG A 167 24.20 9.68 10.65
C ARG A 167 23.30 9.02 9.62
N LEU A 168 21.99 9.28 9.65
CA LEU A 168 21.04 8.79 8.63
C LEU A 168 21.27 9.41 7.24
N ARG A 169 21.81 10.63 7.17
CA ARG A 169 22.16 11.28 5.88
C ARG A 169 23.51 10.86 5.31
N ARG A 170 24.45 10.34 6.11
CA ARG A 170 25.78 9.91 5.62
C ARG A 170 25.84 8.47 5.11
N ARG A 171 24.90 7.59 5.46
CA ARG A 171 24.89 6.20 4.96
C ARG A 171 24.41 6.03 3.52
N TYR A 172 24.08 7.12 2.82
CA TYR A 172 23.61 7.08 1.41
C TYR A 172 24.64 7.60 0.40
N LYS A 173 25.91 7.86 0.79
CA LYS A 173 26.84 8.55 -0.11
C LYS A 173 28.31 8.10 -0.06
N LYS A 174 28.59 6.86 0.30
CA LYS A 174 29.91 6.27 0.12
C LYS A 174 29.73 4.79 -0.12
N ASP A 175 30.38 4.25 -1.15
CA ASP A 175 30.50 2.83 -1.52
C ASP A 175 29.74 2.38 -2.78
N PHE A 176 29.62 3.22 -3.82
CA PHE A 176 29.37 2.75 -5.19
C PHE A 176 30.15 3.61 -6.18
N ASP A 177 31.48 3.46 -6.14
CA ASP A 177 32.30 3.59 -7.34
C ASP A 177 32.21 2.23 -8.06
N ASP A 178 31.17 2.05 -8.88
CA ASP A 178 31.13 0.96 -9.86
C ASP A 178 30.35 1.45 -11.09
N ASP A 179 31.10 1.89 -12.09
CA ASP A 179 30.65 2.27 -13.44
C ASP A 179 30.17 1.03 -14.20
N SER A 180 29.06 0.45 -13.78
CA SER A 180 28.26 -0.41 -14.63
C SER A 180 26.85 0.19 -14.75
N ASP A 181 26.30 0.18 -15.95
CA ASP A 181 24.94 0.63 -16.29
C ASP A 181 23.86 -0.26 -15.63
N ASP A 182 23.88 -0.37 -14.30
CA ASP A 182 22.96 -1.18 -13.52
C ASP A 182 21.62 -0.45 -13.39
N ILE A 183 20.81 -0.60 -14.43
CA ILE A 183 19.43 -0.14 -14.47
C ILE A 183 18.67 -0.78 -13.30
N SER A 184 18.07 0.06 -12.46
CA SER A 184 17.30 -0.42 -11.31
C SER A 184 16.08 -1.25 -11.75
N PRO A 185 15.71 -2.33 -11.02
CA PRO A 185 14.49 -3.11 -11.31
C PRO A 185 13.20 -2.27 -11.40
N VAL A 186 13.15 -1.12 -10.72
CA VAL A 186 12.03 -0.17 -10.84
C VAL A 186 12.04 0.53 -12.20
N GLN A 187 13.21 0.93 -12.67
CA GLN A 187 13.39 1.62 -13.95
C GLN A 187 13.15 0.66 -15.12
N ALA A 188 13.56 -0.60 -15.00
CA ALA A 188 13.21 -1.65 -15.95
C ALA A 188 11.68 -1.82 -16.09
N ILE A 189 10.93 -1.83 -14.98
CA ILE A 189 9.45 -1.86 -15.02
C ILE A 189 8.88 -0.66 -15.78
N LEU A 190 9.42 0.55 -15.57
CA LEU A 190 8.93 1.74 -16.26
C LEU A 190 9.17 1.68 -17.77
N ARG A 191 10.35 1.19 -18.19
CA ARG A 191 10.66 0.99 -19.62
C ARG A 191 9.73 -0.04 -20.25
N ILE A 192 9.45 -1.13 -19.55
CA ILE A 192 8.49 -2.14 -19.99
C ILE A 192 7.08 -1.55 -20.10
N ASP A 193 6.59 -0.84 -19.09
CA ASP A 193 5.27 -0.20 -19.11
C ASP A 193 5.15 0.76 -20.30
N MET A 194 6.17 1.59 -20.57
CA MET A 194 6.21 2.47 -21.73
C MET A 194 6.17 1.71 -23.06
N ALA A 195 6.94 0.62 -23.20
CA ALA A 195 6.91 -0.19 -24.41
C ALA A 195 5.51 -0.77 -24.67
N LEU A 196 4.87 -1.30 -23.63
CA LEU A 196 3.52 -1.85 -23.68
C LEU A 196 2.47 -0.78 -24.03
N ASP A 197 2.58 0.43 -23.47
CA ASP A 197 1.69 1.56 -23.80
C ASP A 197 1.79 1.95 -25.28
N HIS A 198 2.97 1.81 -25.88
CA HIS A 198 3.21 2.03 -27.31
C HIS A 198 2.98 0.80 -28.19
N LYS A 199 2.41 -0.29 -27.66
CA LYS A 199 2.21 -1.59 -28.34
C LYS A 199 3.50 -2.18 -28.94
N LYS A 200 4.63 -1.93 -28.30
CA LYS A 200 5.95 -2.46 -28.67
C LYS A 200 6.32 -3.62 -27.74
N LEU A 201 7.11 -4.56 -28.26
CA LEU A 201 7.69 -5.63 -27.45
C LEU A 201 8.74 -5.03 -26.50
N PRO A 202 8.68 -5.31 -25.18
CA PRO A 202 9.71 -4.86 -24.25
C PRO A 202 11.05 -5.55 -24.50
N SER A 203 12.15 -4.98 -23.97
CA SER A 203 13.48 -5.60 -24.05
C SER A 203 13.57 -6.82 -23.14
N SER A 204 14.20 -7.90 -23.62
CA SER A 204 14.46 -9.11 -22.82
C SER A 204 15.34 -8.80 -21.61
N SER A 205 16.34 -7.93 -21.78
CA SER A 205 17.22 -7.46 -20.71
C SER A 205 16.45 -6.73 -19.61
N ASP A 206 15.47 -5.88 -19.95
CA ASP A 206 14.63 -5.21 -18.95
C ASP A 206 13.76 -6.22 -18.17
N VAL A 207 13.30 -7.29 -18.82
CA VAL A 207 12.54 -8.37 -18.16
C VAL A 207 13.44 -9.15 -17.20
N GLU A 208 14.68 -9.47 -17.57
CA GLU A 208 15.67 -10.13 -16.70
C GLU A 208 16.02 -9.28 -15.47
N ILE A 209 16.26 -7.98 -15.68
CA ILE A 209 16.55 -7.02 -14.60
C ILE A 209 15.36 -6.91 -13.63
N MET A 210 14.13 -6.94 -14.15
CA MET A 210 12.92 -6.96 -13.33
C MET A 210 12.83 -8.23 -12.47
N LEU A 211 13.33 -9.38 -12.93
CA LEU A 211 13.24 -10.66 -12.22
C LEU A 211 14.23 -10.79 -11.06
N LYS A 212 15.34 -10.02 -11.04
CA LYS A 212 16.31 -10.00 -9.92
C LYS A 212 15.61 -9.95 -8.55
N PRO A 213 15.98 -10.77 -7.54
CA PRO A 213 15.21 -10.91 -6.30
C PRO A 213 15.05 -9.58 -5.55
N GLY A 214 13.82 -9.25 -5.13
CA GLY A 214 13.54 -7.99 -4.44
C GLY A 214 12.06 -7.78 -4.09
N ARG A 215 11.77 -6.84 -3.19
CA ARG A 215 10.38 -6.49 -2.81
C ARG A 215 9.73 -5.58 -3.85
N LEU A 216 9.27 -6.16 -4.96
CA LEU A 216 8.62 -5.42 -6.04
C LEU A 216 7.25 -6.02 -6.36
N GLY A 217 6.19 -5.47 -5.77
CA GLY A 217 4.83 -6.03 -5.86
C GLY A 217 4.19 -5.98 -7.25
N ARG A 218 4.71 -5.17 -8.18
CA ARG A 218 4.13 -4.98 -9.53
C ARG A 218 4.58 -6.00 -10.58
N ARG A 219 5.64 -6.80 -10.32
CA ARG A 219 6.25 -7.71 -11.31
C ARG A 219 5.23 -8.64 -11.97
N ARG A 220 4.41 -9.31 -11.15
CA ARG A 220 3.40 -10.25 -11.63
C ARG A 220 2.33 -9.58 -12.51
N ALA A 221 1.99 -8.33 -12.24
CA ALA A 221 1.03 -7.58 -13.06
C ALA A 221 1.64 -7.20 -14.41
N VAL A 222 2.90 -6.77 -14.42
CA VAL A 222 3.65 -6.42 -15.64
C VAL A 222 3.85 -7.66 -16.52
N LEU A 223 4.30 -8.79 -15.97
CA LEU A 223 4.47 -10.05 -16.73
C LEU A 223 3.14 -10.52 -17.36
N LYS A 224 2.02 -10.42 -16.64
CA LYS A 224 0.69 -10.70 -17.20
C LYS A 224 0.33 -9.77 -18.35
N ARG A 225 0.71 -8.50 -18.24
CA ARG A 225 0.45 -7.49 -19.27
C ARG A 225 1.25 -7.78 -20.53
N ILE A 226 2.52 -8.17 -20.41
CA ILE A 226 3.34 -8.63 -21.55
C ILE A 226 2.68 -9.82 -22.26
N LEU A 227 2.27 -10.85 -21.53
CA LEU A 227 1.62 -12.02 -22.11
C LEU A 227 0.32 -11.69 -22.85
N ASN A 228 -0.50 -10.81 -22.28
CA ASN A 228 -1.76 -10.39 -22.90
C ASN A 228 -1.54 -9.48 -24.11
N ASP A 229 -0.73 -8.43 -23.96
CA ASP A 229 -0.63 -7.33 -24.93
C ASP A 229 0.33 -7.67 -26.09
N CYS A 230 1.35 -8.52 -25.87
CA CYS A 230 2.36 -8.85 -26.89
C CYS A 230 2.18 -10.23 -27.53
N PHE A 231 1.57 -11.19 -26.83
CA PHE A 231 1.47 -12.58 -27.27
C PHE A 231 0.03 -13.07 -27.44
N ASP A 232 -0.98 -12.22 -27.18
CA ASP A 232 -2.41 -12.57 -27.16
C ASP A 232 -2.74 -13.79 -26.27
N LEU A 233 -1.86 -14.10 -25.32
CA LEU A 233 -2.01 -15.20 -24.39
C LEU A 233 -2.92 -14.75 -23.24
N ARG A 234 -4.21 -14.67 -23.57
CA ARG A 234 -5.32 -14.42 -22.62
C ARG A 234 -5.53 -15.57 -21.63
N GLY A 235 -4.84 -16.70 -21.85
CA GLY A 235 -4.90 -17.90 -21.04
C GLY A 235 -4.31 -17.66 -19.66
N LYS A 236 -5.05 -18.03 -18.62
CA LYS A 236 -4.57 -17.96 -17.24
C LYS A 236 -3.52 -19.03 -16.95
N CYS A 237 -2.88 -19.65 -17.93
CA CYS A 237 -2.20 -20.92 -17.81
C CYS A 237 -0.77 -20.85 -18.37
N VAL A 238 0.21 -21.29 -17.58
CA VAL A 238 1.64 -21.31 -17.92
C VAL A 238 2.16 -22.73 -17.67
N PRO A 239 2.96 -23.31 -18.58
CA PRO A 239 3.56 -24.61 -18.34
C PRO A 239 4.54 -24.55 -17.15
N PRO A 240 4.52 -25.54 -16.24
CA PRO A 240 5.47 -25.62 -15.15
C PRO A 240 6.90 -25.71 -15.68
N SER A 241 7.84 -25.04 -15.02
CA SER A 241 9.26 -25.00 -15.38
C SER A 241 10.00 -26.30 -15.08
N ASP A 242 9.43 -27.17 -14.24
CA ASP A 242 10.01 -28.46 -13.90
C ASP A 242 9.86 -29.40 -15.08
N GLY A 243 10.94 -29.58 -15.83
CA GLY A 243 11.08 -30.49 -16.98
C GLY A 243 10.95 -31.98 -16.62
N ILE A 244 9.92 -32.35 -15.87
CA ILE A 244 9.47 -33.72 -15.70
C ILE A 244 8.25 -33.85 -16.60
N ASP A 245 8.34 -34.73 -17.58
CA ASP A 245 7.33 -35.16 -18.56
C ASP A 245 5.97 -35.55 -17.92
N ASN A 246 5.27 -34.57 -17.36
CA ASN A 246 3.89 -34.70 -16.93
C ASN A 246 3.05 -33.91 -17.94
N GLY A 247 2.71 -34.61 -19.02
CA GLY A 247 1.99 -34.09 -20.18
C GLY A 247 0.92 -33.06 -19.86
N GLY A 248 1.06 -31.87 -20.44
CA GLY A 248 -0.04 -30.91 -20.60
C GLY A 248 -0.58 -30.24 -19.33
N SER A 249 0.02 -30.43 -18.15
CA SER A 249 -0.47 -29.83 -16.90
C SER A 249 -0.18 -28.32 -16.84
N LEU A 250 -1.04 -27.54 -17.48
CA LEU A 250 -1.03 -26.08 -17.46
C LEU A 250 -1.36 -25.53 -16.05
N LEU A 251 -0.45 -24.77 -15.44
CA LEU A 251 -0.67 -24.14 -14.13
C LEU A 251 -1.29 -22.76 -14.27
N PHE A 252 -2.25 -22.44 -13.40
CA PHE A 252 -2.81 -21.10 -13.40
C PHE A 252 -1.74 -20.05 -13.04
N VAL A 253 -1.67 -18.90 -13.73
CA VAL A 253 -0.75 -17.77 -13.49
C VAL A 253 -0.86 -17.23 -12.06
N THR A 254 -1.99 -17.45 -11.39
CA THR A 254 -2.16 -17.12 -9.97
C THR A 254 -1.40 -18.06 -9.04
N LYS A 255 -1.19 -19.31 -9.47
CA LYS A 255 -0.49 -20.38 -8.75
C LYS A 255 1.01 -20.48 -9.10
N CYS A 256 1.43 -19.99 -10.27
CA CYS A 256 2.83 -19.98 -10.67
C CYS A 256 3.67 -19.03 -9.80
N THR A 257 4.95 -19.33 -9.61
CA THR A 257 5.91 -18.40 -8.99
C THR A 257 6.23 -17.23 -9.94
N ILE A 258 6.87 -16.17 -9.42
CA ILE A 258 7.28 -15.04 -10.28
C ILE A 258 8.38 -15.50 -11.26
N ASP A 259 9.24 -16.43 -10.81
CA ASP A 259 10.38 -16.91 -11.58
C ASP A 259 9.94 -17.85 -12.71
N GLU A 260 8.99 -18.75 -12.45
CA GLU A 260 8.34 -19.58 -13.49
C GLU A 260 7.67 -18.70 -14.57
N LEU A 261 6.90 -17.69 -14.13
CA LEU A 261 6.22 -16.77 -15.02
C LEU A 261 7.19 -15.91 -15.84
N GLY A 262 8.27 -15.45 -15.20
CA GLY A 262 9.34 -14.70 -15.84
C GLY A 262 10.06 -15.51 -16.91
N SER A 263 10.44 -16.74 -16.57
CA SER A 263 11.13 -17.67 -17.47
C SER A 263 10.28 -18.01 -18.69
N PHE A 264 8.97 -18.21 -18.51
CA PHE A 264 8.05 -18.43 -19.62
C PHE A 264 7.93 -17.22 -20.54
N VAL A 265 7.87 -16.00 -19.98
CA VAL A 265 7.86 -14.76 -20.79
C VAL A 265 9.14 -14.63 -21.60
N LEU A 266 10.30 -14.88 -20.99
CA LEU A 266 11.59 -14.84 -21.69
C LEU A 266 11.67 -15.89 -22.81
N ALA A 267 11.19 -17.12 -22.56
CA ALA A 267 11.10 -18.17 -23.58
C ALA A 267 10.19 -17.78 -24.75
N LYS A 268 9.05 -17.13 -24.49
CA LYS A 268 8.17 -16.64 -25.56
C LYS A 268 8.77 -15.47 -26.34
N MET A 269 9.55 -14.63 -25.67
CA MET A 269 10.29 -13.55 -26.32
C MET A 269 11.39 -14.10 -27.24
N SER A 270 12.13 -15.13 -26.83
CA SER A 270 13.15 -15.77 -27.69
C SER A 270 12.55 -16.54 -28.87
N GLU A 271 11.41 -17.22 -28.68
CA GLU A 271 10.67 -17.86 -29.78
C GLU A 271 10.21 -16.85 -30.85
N ARG A 272 9.77 -15.66 -30.45
CA ARG A 272 9.37 -14.62 -31.41
C ARG A 272 10.55 -13.99 -32.14
N VAL A 273 11.69 -13.84 -31.49
CA VAL A 273 12.91 -13.32 -32.13
C VAL A 273 13.48 -14.35 -33.11
N SER A 274 13.26 -15.65 -32.90
CA SER A 274 13.73 -16.72 -33.79
C SER A 274 12.82 -16.98 -35.00
N ASN A 275 11.58 -16.48 -34.98
CA ASN A 275 10.58 -16.63 -36.06
C ASN A 275 10.43 -15.37 -36.93
N VAL A 276 11.35 -14.42 -36.81
CA VAL A 276 11.49 -13.22 -37.66
C VAL A 276 12.80 -13.36 -38.41
#